data_AF-A0A7W1BYD2-F1
#
_entry.id   AF-A0A7W1BYD2-F1
#
_cell.length_a   1.000
_cell.length_b   1.000
_cell.length_c   1.000
_cell.angle_alpha   90.00
_cell.angle_beta   90.00
_cell.angle_gamma   90.00
#
_symmetry.space_group_name_H-M   'P 1'
#
loop_
_entity.id
_entity.type
_entity.pdbx_description
1 polymer ?
#
loop_
_entity_poly.entity_id
_entity_poly.type
_entity_poly.pdbx_seq_one_letter_code
_entity_poly.pdbx_strand_id
1 'polypeptide(L)'
;MSYPNDEAVAGLSSYNLDETLKGSLQANPYLRPGDIVTIPVADQAYILGNVFKPGPITLSEPITVSRAIVMAGGTMPNTDSGNVRIIRQATGSTTKTQIVVDLKKVKKNQAEDVALLANDTIEVPSVGGIRGAFQTVLRTLVPTVAQLPLRVIY
;
A
#
# COMPACT_ATOMS: atom_id res chain seq x y z
N MET A 1 -11.32 17.74 -15.44
CA MET A 1 -12.53 17.70 -14.61
C MET A 1 -12.09 17.29 -13.22
N SER A 2 -11.75 18.26 -12.36
CA SER A 2 -11.22 18.03 -11.01
C SER A 2 -12.37 17.83 -10.04
N TYR A 3 -12.33 16.77 -9.25
CA TYR A 3 -13.22 16.62 -8.10
C TYR A 3 -12.79 17.62 -7.02
N PRO A 4 -13.72 18.42 -6.46
CA PRO A 4 -13.41 19.30 -5.35
C PRO A 4 -13.17 18.46 -4.09
N ASN A 5 -12.00 18.61 -3.50
CA ASN A 5 -11.63 18.00 -2.23
C ASN A 5 -12.22 18.84 -1.09
N ASP A 6 -12.88 18.15 -0.16
CA ASP A 6 -12.89 18.44 1.28
C ASP A 6 -13.71 19.63 1.81
N GLU A 7 -14.81 20.00 1.16
CA GLU A 7 -15.89 20.71 1.86
C GLU A 7 -16.84 19.69 2.49
N ALA A 8 -16.93 19.67 3.82
CA ALA A 8 -17.90 18.88 4.56
C ALA A 8 -19.31 19.23 4.08
N VAL A 9 -19.83 18.44 3.15
CA VAL A 9 -21.16 18.61 2.56
C VAL A 9 -22.18 18.36 3.66
N ALA A 10 -22.86 19.42 4.11
CA ALA A 10 -23.98 19.31 5.04
C ALA A 10 -25.06 18.42 4.39
N GLY A 11 -25.13 17.15 4.80
CA GLY A 11 -26.03 16.14 4.22
C GLY A 11 -25.39 14.77 3.96
N LEU A 12 -24.09 14.59 4.13
CA LEU A 12 -23.47 13.27 3.99
C LEU A 12 -23.96 12.32 5.10
N SER A 13 -24.76 11.32 4.72
CA SER A 13 -25.18 10.24 5.61
C SER A 13 -24.44 8.97 5.22
N SER A 14 -23.58 8.47 6.11
CA SER A 14 -22.84 7.22 5.89
C SER A 14 -23.56 6.06 6.57
N TYR A 15 -23.74 4.96 5.84
CA TYR A 15 -24.41 3.76 6.33
C TYR A 15 -23.55 2.53 6.05
N ASN A 16 -23.59 1.55 6.95
CA ASN A 16 -22.94 0.27 6.72
C ASN A 16 -23.76 -0.56 5.72
N LEU A 17 -23.18 -0.80 4.54
CA LEU A 17 -23.85 -1.50 3.45
C LEU A 17 -24.31 -2.92 3.85
N ASP A 18 -23.56 -3.63 4.71
CA ASP A 18 -23.96 -4.97 5.16
C ASP A 18 -25.24 -4.94 5.99
N GLU A 19 -25.42 -3.90 6.80
CA GLU A 19 -26.62 -3.71 7.61
C GLU A 19 -27.81 -3.26 6.77
N THR A 20 -27.56 -2.40 5.77
CA THR A 20 -28.56 -2.00 4.76
C THR A 20 -29.08 -3.23 4.02
N LEU A 21 -28.19 -4.11 3.54
CA LEU A 21 -28.54 -5.32 2.81
C LEU A 21 -29.30 -6.35 3.68
N LYS A 22 -29.03 -6.37 5.00
CA LYS A 22 -29.76 -7.20 5.97
C LYS A 22 -31.14 -6.63 6.33
N GLY A 23 -31.52 -5.46 5.81
CA GLY A 23 -32.82 -4.85 6.05
C GLY A 23 -32.94 -4.14 7.40
N SER A 24 -31.83 -3.75 8.02
CA SER A 24 -31.86 -2.96 9.26
C SER A 24 -32.44 -1.57 8.96
N LEU A 25 -33.58 -1.24 9.57
CA LEU A 25 -34.27 0.04 9.37
C LEU A 25 -33.41 1.26 9.75
N GLN A 26 -32.44 1.09 10.65
CA GLN A 26 -31.52 2.16 11.03
C GLN A 26 -30.40 2.41 9.99
N ALA A 27 -30.11 1.42 9.15
CA ALA A 27 -29.08 1.49 8.11
C ALA A 27 -29.67 1.56 6.69
N ASN A 28 -30.99 1.67 6.54
CA ASN A 28 -31.69 1.69 5.25
C ASN A 28 -32.56 2.95 5.10
N PRO A 29 -31.96 4.10 4.78
CA PRO A 29 -32.71 5.34 4.58
C PRO A 29 -33.56 5.30 3.31
N TYR A 30 -34.67 6.04 3.31
CA TYR A 30 -35.42 6.31 2.08
C TYR A 30 -34.69 7.35 1.22
N LEU A 31 -34.33 6.97 -0.01
CA LEU A 31 -33.74 7.86 -1.00
C LEU A 31 -34.81 8.80 -1.58
N ARG A 32 -34.43 10.06 -1.80
CA ARG A 32 -35.25 11.10 -2.42
C ARG A 32 -34.70 11.46 -3.81
N PRO A 33 -35.54 12.01 -4.70
CA PRO A 33 -35.05 12.54 -5.97
C PRO A 33 -33.97 13.60 -5.75
N GLY A 34 -32.80 13.41 -6.36
CA GLY A 34 -31.63 14.27 -6.21
C GLY A 34 -30.53 13.73 -5.29
N ASP A 35 -30.78 12.64 -4.56
CA ASP A 35 -29.76 12.00 -3.72
C ASP A 35 -28.67 11.35 -4.59
N ILE A 36 -27.42 11.48 -4.15
CA ILE A 36 -26.25 10.83 -4.77
C ILE A 36 -25.76 9.76 -3.81
N VAL A 37 -25.82 8.50 -4.25
CA VAL A 37 -25.29 7.36 -3.50
C VAL A 37 -23.90 7.03 -4.02
N THR A 38 -22.90 7.19 -3.16
CA THR A 38 -21.51 6.85 -3.46
C THR A 38 -21.09 5.64 -2.63
N ILE A 39 -20.61 4.60 -3.30
CA ILE A 39 -20.01 3.43 -2.64
C ILE A 39 -18.50 3.64 -2.69
N PRO A 40 -17.83 3.90 -1.54
CA PRO A 40 -16.38 4.02 -1.53
C PRO A 40 -15.76 2.68 -1.95
N VAL A 41 -14.66 2.75 -2.70
CA VAL A 41 -13.88 1.56 -3.03
C VAL A 41 -13.34 0.97 -1.73
N ALA A 42 -13.47 -0.34 -1.54
CA ALA A 42 -12.95 -0.99 -0.35
C ALA A 42 -11.44 -0.74 -0.22
N ASP A 43 -10.97 -0.51 1.00
CA ASP A 43 -9.56 -0.33 1.27
C ASP A 43 -8.78 -1.56 0.79
N GLN A 44 -7.66 -1.34 0.10
CA GLN A 44 -6.82 -2.41 -0.44
C GLN A 44 -5.41 -2.31 0.12
N ALA A 45 -4.80 -3.47 0.39
CA ALA A 45 -3.37 -3.61 0.55
C ALA A 45 -2.80 -4.39 -0.64
N TYR A 46 -1.51 -4.24 -0.94
CA TYR A 46 -0.86 -4.89 -2.07
C TYR A 46 0.21 -5.84 -1.59
N ILE A 47 0.17 -7.10 -2.00
CA ILE A 47 1.24 -8.06 -1.73
C ILE A 47 2.08 -8.26 -2.97
N LEU A 48 3.39 -8.08 -2.83
CA LEU A 48 4.39 -8.21 -3.87
C LEU A 48 5.50 -9.18 -3.43
N GLY A 49 6.19 -9.77 -4.40
CA GLY A 49 7.35 -10.61 -4.17
C GLY A 49 7.03 -12.11 -4.11
N ASN A 50 7.78 -12.84 -3.29
CA ASN A 50 7.86 -14.31 -3.32
C ASN A 50 6.72 -14.99 -2.52
N VAL A 51 5.49 -14.77 -2.96
CA VAL A 51 4.25 -15.37 -2.43
C VAL A 51 3.50 -16.12 -3.54
N PHE A 52 2.61 -17.05 -3.18
CA PHE A 52 1.88 -17.85 -4.17
C PHE A 52 0.99 -17.01 -5.09
N LYS A 53 0.29 -16.01 -4.54
CA LYS A 53 -0.61 -15.12 -5.28
C LYS A 53 -0.28 -13.66 -4.96
N PRO A 54 0.67 -13.03 -5.67
CA PRO A 54 0.91 -11.60 -5.54
C PRO A 54 -0.28 -10.83 -6.15
N GLY A 55 -0.62 -9.68 -5.56
CA GLY A 55 -1.74 -8.87 -6.01
C GLY A 55 -2.40 -8.06 -4.89
N PRO A 56 -3.48 -7.34 -5.22
CA PRO A 56 -4.27 -6.62 -4.24
C PRO A 56 -5.05 -7.57 -3.33
N ILE A 57 -5.20 -7.18 -2.08
CA ILE A 57 -6.03 -7.83 -1.07
C ILE A 57 -6.99 -6.78 -0.54
N THR A 58 -8.27 -7.11 -0.56
CA THR A 58 -9.33 -6.27 0.02
C THR A 58 -9.30 -6.36 1.54
N LEU A 59 -9.26 -5.20 2.20
CA LEU A 59 -9.32 -5.03 3.65
C LEU A 59 -10.78 -4.84 4.07
N SER A 60 -11.54 -5.93 4.12
CA SER A 60 -12.94 -5.89 4.60
C SER A 60 -13.03 -5.87 6.14
N GLU A 61 -12.00 -6.35 6.82
CA GLU A 61 -11.87 -6.37 8.28
C GLU A 61 -10.43 -5.99 8.66
N PRO A 62 -10.12 -5.73 9.95
CA PRO A 62 -8.74 -5.57 10.40
C PRO A 62 -7.92 -6.83 10.09
N ILE A 63 -7.11 -6.78 9.03
CA ILE A 63 -6.25 -7.88 8.58
C ILE A 63 -4.82 -7.57 9.00
N THR A 64 -4.14 -8.57 9.55
CA THR A 64 -2.71 -8.48 9.89
C THR A 64 -1.83 -8.96 8.75
N VAL A 65 -0.54 -8.63 8.79
CA VAL A 65 0.44 -9.02 7.76
C VAL A 65 0.50 -10.54 7.62
N SER A 66 0.54 -11.27 8.74
CA SER A 66 0.59 -12.72 8.70
C SER A 66 -0.63 -13.32 8.01
N ARG A 67 -1.83 -12.79 8.31
CA ARG A 67 -3.09 -13.24 7.71
C ARG A 67 -3.18 -12.89 6.24
N ALA A 68 -2.73 -11.70 5.83
CA ALA A 68 -2.69 -11.30 4.44
C ALA A 68 -1.80 -12.23 3.60
N ILE A 69 -0.65 -12.65 4.15
CA ILE A 69 0.25 -13.60 3.48
C ILE A 69 -0.39 -14.98 3.37
N VAL A 70 -1.15 -15.43 4.38
CA VAL A 70 -1.94 -16.67 4.28
C VAL A 70 -3.02 -16.55 3.21
N MET A 71 -3.72 -15.41 3.11
CA MET A 71 -4.71 -15.15 2.06
C MET A 71 -4.09 -15.17 0.65
N ALA A 72 -2.82 -14.75 0.53
CA ALA A 72 -2.03 -14.90 -0.70
C ALA A 72 -1.55 -16.33 -0.97
N GLY A 73 -1.97 -17.32 -0.19
CA GLY A 73 -1.59 -18.73 -0.31
C GLY A 73 -0.29 -19.10 0.41
N GLY A 74 0.27 -18.18 1.21
CA GLY A 74 1.54 -18.35 1.91
C GLY A 74 2.75 -17.87 1.10
N THR A 75 3.93 -18.04 1.68
CA THR A 75 5.20 -17.73 1.04
C THR A 75 5.69 -18.90 0.18
N MET A 76 6.31 -18.60 -0.96
CA MET A 76 6.97 -19.63 -1.77
C MET A 76 8.24 -20.19 -1.08
N PRO A 77 8.78 -21.34 -1.53
CA PRO A 77 10.12 -21.78 -1.14
C PRO A 77 11.18 -20.72 -1.42
N ASN A 78 12.28 -20.73 -0.65
CA ASN A 78 13.34 -19.73 -0.74
C ASN A 78 12.86 -18.28 -0.50
N THR A 79 11.91 -18.06 0.43
CA THR A 79 11.51 -16.73 0.91
C THR A 79 12.27 -16.32 2.17
N ASP A 80 12.71 -15.07 2.23
CA ASP A 80 13.30 -14.49 3.44
C ASP A 80 12.18 -13.97 4.36
N SER A 81 11.52 -14.92 5.05
CA SER A 81 10.41 -14.61 5.95
C SER A 81 10.78 -13.77 7.17
N GLY A 82 12.08 -13.51 7.41
CA GLY A 82 12.56 -12.68 8.51
C GLY A 82 12.65 -11.19 8.15
N ASN A 83 12.58 -10.84 6.86
CA ASN A 83 12.78 -9.48 6.37
C ASN A 83 11.60 -8.99 5.52
N VAL A 84 10.37 -9.38 5.87
CA VAL A 84 9.19 -8.86 5.17
C VAL A 84 9.01 -7.39 5.48
N ARG A 85 8.73 -6.59 4.46
CA ARG A 85 8.65 -5.14 4.57
C ARG A 85 7.24 -4.68 4.30
N ILE A 86 6.76 -3.76 5.12
CA ILE A 86 5.54 -3.02 4.88
C ILE A 86 5.96 -1.61 4.53
N ILE A 87 5.58 -1.17 3.35
CA ILE A 87 5.75 0.20 2.89
C ILE A 87 4.39 0.87 3.06
N ARG A 88 4.33 1.78 4.02
CA ARG A 88 3.13 2.53 4.36
C ARG A 88 3.34 3.99 3.99
N GLN A 89 2.41 4.52 3.21
CA GLN A 89 2.37 5.93 2.86
C GLN A 89 1.11 6.54 3.48
N ALA A 90 1.28 7.50 4.38
CA ALA A 90 0.14 8.22 4.94
C ALA A 90 -0.52 9.08 3.86
N THR A 91 -1.85 9.07 3.81
CA THR A 91 -2.64 9.89 2.88
C THR A 91 -2.26 11.36 3.03
N GLY A 92 -1.87 12.01 1.92
CA GLY A 92 -1.43 13.41 1.91
C GLY A 92 0.04 13.64 2.28
N SER A 93 0.80 12.59 2.62
CA SER A 93 2.24 12.67 2.87
C SER A 93 3.04 12.00 1.75
N THR A 94 4.17 12.63 1.38
CA THR A 94 5.20 12.02 0.53
C THR A 94 6.16 11.14 1.31
N THR A 95 6.06 11.11 2.65
CA THR A 95 6.91 10.28 3.50
C THR A 95 6.40 8.84 3.50
N LYS A 96 7.26 7.92 3.04
CA LYS A 96 7.03 6.48 3.14
C LYS A 96 7.67 5.96 4.43
N THR A 97 6.87 5.36 5.28
CA THR A 97 7.34 4.60 6.44
C THR A 97 7.56 3.15 6.05
N GLN A 98 8.71 2.59 6.44
CA GLN A 98 9.03 1.20 6.21
C GLN A 98 9.07 0.46 7.55
N ILE A 99 8.23 -0.56 7.68
CA ILE A 99 8.16 -1.43 8.87
C ILE A 99 8.70 -2.79 8.46
N VAL A 100 9.69 -3.31 9.19
CA VAL A 100 10.24 -4.65 8.95
C VAL A 100 9.60 -5.63 9.93
N VAL A 101 9.03 -6.70 9.39
CA VAL A 101 8.35 -7.74 10.16
C VAL A 101 9.05 -9.08 9.94
N ASP A 102 9.34 -9.74 11.05
CA ASP A 102 9.86 -11.10 11.07
C ASP A 102 8.71 -12.09 11.27
N LEU A 103 8.22 -12.68 10.18
CA LEU A 103 7.11 -13.63 10.23
C LEU A 103 7.44 -14.89 11.03
N LYS A 104 8.72 -15.26 11.17
CA LYS A 104 9.12 -16.43 11.96
C LYS A 104 8.89 -16.16 13.43
N LYS A 105 9.15 -14.93 13.88
CA LYS A 105 8.87 -14.50 15.27
C LYS A 105 7.38 -14.31 15.50
N VAL A 106 6.66 -13.71 14.55
CA VAL A 106 5.19 -13.56 14.64
C VAL A 106 4.51 -14.92 14.78
N LYS A 107 4.87 -15.91 13.95
CA LYS A 107 4.33 -17.28 14.05
C LYS A 107 4.63 -17.97 15.38
N LYS A 108 5.73 -17.58 16.06
CA LYS A 108 6.12 -18.09 17.37
C LYS A 108 5.56 -17.26 18.54
N ASN A 109 4.70 -16.28 18.28
CA ASN A 109 4.23 -15.28 19.26
C ASN A 109 5.37 -14.52 19.96
N GLN A 110 6.51 -14.36 19.27
CA GLN A 110 7.71 -13.66 19.77
C GLN A 110 7.84 -12.24 19.21
N ALA A 111 6.97 -11.86 18.29
CA ALA A 111 6.85 -10.51 17.74
C ALA A 111 5.36 -10.17 17.56
N GLU A 112 5.04 -8.89 17.67
CA GLU A 112 3.69 -8.39 17.44
C GLU A 112 3.33 -8.46 15.94
N ASP A 113 2.10 -8.88 15.65
CA ASP A 113 1.60 -8.94 14.28
C ASP A 113 1.04 -7.57 13.91
N VAL A 114 1.61 -6.96 12.87
CA VAL A 114 1.25 -5.61 12.48
C VAL A 114 -0.07 -5.64 11.70
N ALA A 115 -1.03 -4.83 12.13
CA ALA A 115 -2.27 -4.60 11.38
C ALA A 115 -1.97 -3.79 10.11
N LEU A 116 -2.54 -4.23 8.99
CA LEU A 116 -2.45 -3.55 7.71
C LEU A 116 -3.41 -2.37 7.67
N LEU A 117 -2.98 -1.32 6.99
CA LEU A 117 -3.79 -0.16 6.68
C LEU A 117 -4.04 -0.08 5.17
N ALA A 118 -5.03 0.72 4.80
CA ALA A 118 -5.32 1.06 3.42
C ALA A 118 -4.06 1.56 2.70
N ASN A 119 -3.84 1.06 1.49
CA ASN A 119 -2.72 1.37 0.61
C ASN A 119 -1.35 0.87 1.09
N ASP A 120 -1.29 0.01 2.11
CA ASP A 120 -0.04 -0.65 2.49
C ASP A 120 0.46 -1.57 1.38
N THR A 121 1.76 -1.53 1.13
CA THR A 121 2.44 -2.47 0.23
C THR A 121 3.31 -3.42 1.04
N ILE A 122 3.01 -4.72 0.98
CA ILE A 122 3.76 -5.80 1.61
C ILE A 122 4.73 -6.37 0.58
N GLU A 123 6.02 -6.18 0.83
CA GLU A 123 7.10 -6.72 0.02
C GLU A 123 7.68 -7.96 0.70
N VAL A 124 7.61 -9.10 0.00
CA VAL A 124 8.12 -10.39 0.47
C VAL A 124 9.39 -10.73 -0.31
N PRO A 125 10.60 -10.57 0.28
CA PRO A 125 11.84 -10.84 -0.42
C PRO A 125 12.12 -12.35 -0.59
N SER A 126 12.78 -12.72 -1.69
CA SER A 126 13.35 -14.06 -1.86
C SER A 126 14.77 -14.14 -1.27
N VAL A 127 15.13 -15.31 -0.74
CA VAL A 127 16.49 -15.60 -0.23
C VAL A 127 17.44 -15.60 -1.44
N GLY A 128 18.14 -14.49 -1.64
CA GLY A 128 19.03 -14.26 -2.80
C GLY A 128 18.59 -13.13 -3.74
N GLY A 129 17.42 -12.54 -3.53
CA GLY A 129 16.93 -11.39 -4.29
C GLY A 129 17.47 -10.05 -3.79
N ILE A 130 18.23 -9.37 -4.65
CA ILE A 130 18.47 -7.91 -4.66
C ILE A 130 19.11 -7.26 -3.41
N ARG A 131 20.08 -7.91 -2.76
CA ARG A 131 21.08 -7.15 -1.96
C ARG A 131 22.08 -6.36 -2.82
N GLY A 132 22.00 -6.44 -4.16
CA GLY A 132 22.99 -5.87 -5.08
C GLY A 132 22.51 -5.00 -6.26
N ALA A 133 21.21 -4.92 -6.60
CA ALA A 133 20.81 -4.20 -7.83
C ALA A 133 20.59 -2.68 -7.69
N PHE A 134 20.70 -2.11 -6.49
CA PHE A 134 20.59 -0.65 -6.30
C PHE A 134 21.93 0.10 -6.48
N GLN A 135 23.06 -0.59 -6.68
CA GLN A 135 24.37 0.09 -6.82
C GLN A 135 24.87 0.29 -8.27
N THR A 136 24.10 -0.06 -9.32
CA THR A 136 24.63 -0.04 -10.70
C THR A 136 24.16 1.13 -11.57
N VAL A 137 23.45 2.13 -11.04
CA VAL A 137 23.05 3.32 -11.84
C VAL A 137 23.58 4.66 -11.29
N LEU A 138 24.81 4.67 -10.75
CA LEU A 138 25.47 5.93 -10.32
C LEU A 138 26.94 6.00 -10.74
N ARG A 139 27.26 5.63 -11.99
CA ARG A 139 28.59 5.88 -12.57
C ARG A 139 28.62 6.46 -13.99
N THR A 140 27.54 7.07 -14.46
CA THR A 140 27.57 7.91 -15.67
C THR A 140 27.09 9.32 -15.37
N LEU A 141 27.80 10.02 -14.48
CA LEU A 141 27.87 11.47 -14.54
C LEU A 141 29.26 11.81 -15.08
N VAL A 142 29.35 11.94 -16.40
CA VAL A 142 30.47 12.58 -17.07
C VAL A 142 30.45 14.05 -16.65
N PRO A 143 31.46 14.58 -15.94
CA PRO A 143 31.56 16.01 -15.75
C PRO A 143 32.11 16.60 -17.05
N THR A 144 31.24 17.05 -17.94
CA THR A 144 31.70 17.92 -19.04
C THR A 144 31.96 19.30 -18.47
N VAL A 145 33.16 19.50 -17.93
CA VAL A 145 33.70 20.81 -17.57
C VAL A 145 33.79 21.66 -18.83
N ALA A 146 33.23 22.85 -18.74
CA ALA A 146 33.21 23.88 -19.77
C ALA A 146 34.62 24.20 -20.30
N GLN A 147 34.77 24.19 -21.63
CA GLN A 147 35.80 24.93 -22.34
C GLN A 147 35.13 25.69 -23.48
N LEU A 148 34.80 26.96 -23.26
CA LEU A 148 34.58 27.93 -24.33
C LEU A 148 35.93 28.63 -24.57
N PRO A 149 36.61 28.40 -25.71
CA PRO A 149 37.76 29.22 -26.06
C PRO A 149 37.28 30.59 -26.56
N LEU A 150 37.63 31.65 -25.82
CA LEU A 150 37.59 33.03 -26.32
C LEU A 150 38.43 33.13 -27.60
N ARG A 151 37.85 33.64 -28.68
CA ARG A 151 38.62 34.14 -29.83
C ARG A 151 38.49 35.66 -29.87
N VAL A 152 39.61 36.33 -29.60
CA VAL A 152 39.82 37.74 -29.94
C VAL A 152 39.97 37.79 -31.46
N ILE A 153 39.18 38.61 -32.14
CA ILE A 153 39.41 39.01 -33.52
C ILE A 153 39.72 40.51 -33.47
N TYR A 154 40.81 40.88 -34.15
CA TYR A 154 41.32 42.25 -34.30
C TYR A 154 40.36 43.14 -35.08
#